data_AF-A0A947X775-F1
#
_entry.id   AF-A0A947X775-F1
#
_cell.length_a   1.000
_cell.length_b   1.000
_cell.length_c   1.000
_cell.angle_alpha   90.00
_cell.angle_beta   90.00
_cell.angle_gamma   90.00
#
_symmetry.space_group_name_H-M   'P 1'
#
loop_
_entity.id
_entity.type
_entity.pdbx_description
1 polymer ?
#
loop_
_entity_poly.entity_id
_entity_poly.type
_entity_poly.pdbx_seq_one_letter_code
_entity_poly.pdbx_strand_id
1 'polypeptide(L)'
;MKAKPPKTIWPAYWHLFFAALAVIAIAAWLLAIAFPILKITSIVLLLLTAALGIFIIILLLNHIIESITAYQQKLDQINESVLINRELLEQIASIAKLSDAAKTILYRDIDIQQLRTAVMQKLHAQDIKATYAMIEDLARKAEYKTLAEELKMIADSYRDATEQERINQIAAYIEKLLDQRQWTTASTYIENFIKKFPDSEKALALRQKLADKKEQRKRQLLAEWDQAVKRQDTDRSIAVLKELDLYLSPSEGLALQESASEVFKNKLHTLGVRFALCVSEKRWSDALTTGREIIKGFPNSRMSGEIRSKMSILRELSQK
;
A
#
# COMPACT_ATOMS: atom_id res chain seq x y z
N MET A 1 18.41 -31.26 2.64
CA MET A 1 17.54 -30.39 1.82
C MET A 1 18.36 -29.81 0.69
N LYS A 2 18.10 -30.19 -0.56
CA LYS A 2 18.87 -29.74 -1.73
C LYS A 2 18.48 -28.30 -2.08
N ALA A 3 19.46 -27.39 -2.03
CA ALA A 3 19.29 -26.02 -2.49
C ALA A 3 18.96 -26.03 -4.00
N LYS A 4 17.79 -25.51 -4.38
CA LYS A 4 17.46 -25.24 -5.79
C LYS A 4 18.40 -24.12 -6.27
N PRO A 5 19.13 -24.30 -7.39
CA PRO A 5 19.99 -23.25 -7.92
C PRO A 5 19.15 -22.06 -8.40
N PRO A 6 19.74 -20.84 -8.45
CA PRO A 6 19.03 -19.62 -8.82
C PRO A 6 18.52 -19.70 -10.27
N LYS A 7 17.21 -19.49 -10.44
CA LYS A 7 16.48 -19.48 -11.74
C LYS A 7 16.84 -18.32 -12.68
N THR A 8 17.93 -17.59 -12.43
CA THR A 8 18.28 -16.36 -13.17
C THR A 8 19.24 -16.58 -14.34
N ILE A 9 19.83 -17.77 -14.47
CA ILE A 9 20.84 -18.05 -15.51
C ILE A 9 20.22 -18.62 -16.80
N TRP A 10 19.03 -19.23 -16.70
CA TRP A 10 18.31 -19.82 -17.83
C TRP A 10 18.00 -18.81 -18.96
N PRO A 11 17.55 -17.57 -18.69
CA PRO A 11 17.26 -16.60 -19.75
C PRO A 11 18.52 -16.15 -20.52
N ALA A 12 19.66 -16.02 -19.83
CA ALA A 12 20.91 -15.56 -20.44
C ALA A 12 21.44 -16.52 -21.52
N TYR A 13 21.28 -17.82 -21.34
CA TYR A 13 21.67 -18.82 -22.34
C TYR A 13 20.82 -18.76 -23.61
N TRP A 14 19.52 -18.46 -23.48
CA TRP A 14 18.64 -18.25 -24.63
C TRP A 14 19.03 -17.02 -25.43
N HIS A 15 19.38 -15.92 -24.76
CA HIS A 15 19.85 -14.70 -25.45
C HIS A 15 21.13 -14.95 -26.26
N LEU A 16 22.11 -15.68 -25.70
CA LEU A 16 23.33 -16.06 -26.41
C LEU A 16 23.06 -17.01 -27.59
N PHE A 17 22.16 -17.98 -27.40
CA PHE A 17 21.75 -18.90 -28.46
C PHE A 17 21.08 -18.18 -29.64
N PHE A 18 20.18 -17.23 -29.37
CA PHE A 18 19.53 -16.46 -30.43
C PHE A 18 20.45 -15.44 -31.11
N ALA A 19 21.39 -14.84 -30.36
CA ALA A 19 22.43 -14.00 -30.96
C ALA A 19 23.29 -14.81 -31.94
N ALA A 20 23.68 -16.03 -31.58
CA ALA A 20 24.40 -16.94 -32.48
C ALA A 20 23.55 -17.32 -33.70
N LEU A 21 22.26 -17.60 -33.53
CA LEU A 21 21.35 -17.93 -34.63
C LEU A 21 21.17 -16.75 -35.61
N ALA A 22 21.09 -15.52 -35.10
CA ALA A 22 21.02 -14.31 -35.91
C ALA A 22 22.31 -14.08 -36.73
N VAL A 23 23.47 -14.30 -36.12
CA VAL A 23 24.76 -14.23 -36.82
C VAL A 23 24.84 -15.28 -37.93
N ILE A 24 24.38 -16.50 -37.69
CA ILE A 24 24.32 -17.58 -38.70
C ILE A 24 23.38 -17.20 -39.86
N ALA A 25 22.22 -16.60 -39.56
CA ALA A 25 21.28 -16.15 -40.59
C ALA A 25 21.86 -15.03 -41.47
N ILE A 26 22.59 -14.08 -40.86
CA ILE A 26 23.29 -13.01 -41.59
C ILE A 26 24.42 -13.59 -42.46
N ALA A 27 25.19 -14.54 -41.94
CA ALA A 27 26.25 -15.21 -42.71
C ALA A 27 25.69 -16.02 -43.90
N ALA A 28 24.56 -16.71 -43.71
CA ALA A 28 23.87 -17.44 -44.78
C ALA A 28 23.31 -16.49 -45.85
N TRP A 29 22.80 -15.32 -45.45
CA TRP A 29 22.36 -14.28 -46.37
C TRP A 29 23.51 -13.71 -47.21
N LEU A 30 24.66 -13.45 -46.61
CA LEU A 30 25.88 -13.02 -47.32
C LEU A 30 26.36 -14.08 -48.33
N LEU A 31 26.32 -15.36 -47.97
CA LEU A 31 26.64 -16.47 -48.87
C LEU A 31 25.66 -16.59 -50.05
N ALA A 32 24.38 -16.29 -49.85
CA ALA A 32 23.36 -16.30 -50.89
C ALA A 32 23.55 -15.20 -51.96
N ILE A 33 24.33 -14.15 -51.68
CA ILE A 33 24.73 -13.14 -52.67
C ILE A 33 25.65 -13.75 -53.73
N ALA A 34 26.53 -14.68 -53.33
CA ALA A 34 27.47 -15.35 -54.24
C ALA A 34 26.83 -16.51 -55.03
N PHE A 35 25.75 -17.13 -54.50
CA PHE A 35 25.13 -18.31 -55.09
C PHE A 35 23.61 -18.11 -55.30
N PRO A 36 23.16 -17.81 -56.54
CA PRO A 36 21.76 -17.43 -56.81
C PRO A 36 20.74 -18.54 -56.55
N ILE A 37 21.18 -19.81 -56.50
CA ILE A 37 20.34 -20.99 -56.22
C ILE A 37 19.83 -20.99 -54.75
N LEU A 38 20.50 -20.25 -53.84
CA LEU A 38 20.18 -20.21 -52.41
C LEU A 38 19.30 -19.01 -52.00
N LYS A 39 18.81 -18.21 -52.95
CA LYS A 39 18.04 -16.98 -52.64
C LYS A 39 16.70 -17.25 -51.95
N ILE A 40 15.96 -18.27 -52.38
CA ILE A 40 14.62 -18.55 -51.82
C ILE A 40 14.74 -19.09 -50.39
N THR A 41 15.69 -20.00 -50.15
CA THR A 41 15.92 -20.60 -48.83
C THR A 41 16.41 -19.59 -47.79
N SER A 42 17.25 -18.63 -48.20
CA SER A 42 17.73 -17.55 -47.32
C SER A 42 16.63 -16.55 -46.93
N ILE A 43 15.70 -16.21 -47.83
CA ILE A 43 14.55 -15.35 -47.50
C ILE A 43 13.61 -16.03 -46.50
N VAL A 44 13.30 -17.32 -46.69
CA VAL A 44 12.46 -18.08 -45.77
C VAL A 44 13.11 -18.16 -44.38
N LEU A 45 14.42 -18.41 -44.31
CA LEU A 45 15.16 -18.44 -43.05
C LEU A 45 15.12 -17.08 -42.33
N LEU A 46 15.24 -15.98 -43.07
CA LEU A 46 15.21 -14.61 -42.51
C LEU A 46 13.83 -14.24 -41.96
N LEU A 47 12.75 -14.63 -42.65
CA LEU A 47 11.38 -14.43 -42.15
C LEU A 47 11.12 -15.24 -40.88
N LEU A 48 11.65 -16.47 -40.80
CA LEU A 48 11.46 -17.35 -39.66
C LEU A 48 12.23 -16.86 -38.43
N THR A 49 13.44 -16.33 -38.60
CA THR A 49 14.21 -15.69 -37.52
C THR A 49 13.57 -14.38 -37.06
N ALA A 50 13.01 -13.58 -37.98
CA ALA A 50 12.28 -12.36 -37.64
C ALA A 50 11.01 -12.66 -36.82
N ALA A 51 10.23 -13.68 -37.23
CA ALA A 51 9.03 -14.10 -36.50
C ALA A 51 9.35 -14.62 -35.09
N LEU A 52 10.41 -15.41 -34.95
CA LEU A 52 10.92 -15.86 -33.64
C LEU A 52 11.39 -14.68 -32.78
N GLY A 53 12.06 -13.69 -33.37
CA GLY A 53 12.48 -12.47 -32.67
C GLY A 53 11.29 -11.69 -32.10
N ILE A 54 10.24 -11.49 -32.90
CA ILE A 54 9.00 -10.83 -32.46
C ILE A 54 8.34 -11.61 -31.31
N PHE A 55 8.26 -12.93 -31.43
CA PHE A 55 7.68 -13.78 -30.39
C PHE A 55 8.44 -13.68 -29.06
N ILE A 56 9.78 -13.66 -29.10
CA ILE A 56 10.60 -13.48 -27.90
C ILE A 56 10.41 -12.09 -27.28
N ILE A 57 10.31 -11.04 -28.10
CA ILE A 57 10.03 -9.69 -27.62
C ILE A 57 8.68 -9.65 -26.89
N ILE A 58 7.65 -10.29 -27.43
CA ILE A 58 6.33 -10.37 -26.78
C ILE A 58 6.43 -11.10 -25.43
N LEU A 59 7.17 -12.21 -25.36
CA LEU A 59 7.38 -12.93 -24.10
C LEU A 59 8.14 -12.09 -23.06
N LEU A 60 9.15 -11.31 -23.50
CA LEU A 60 9.88 -10.40 -22.63
C LEU A 60 9.01 -9.27 -22.11
N LEU A 61 8.18 -8.67 -22.97
CA LEU A 61 7.21 -7.66 -22.55
C LEU A 61 6.23 -8.24 -21.51
N ASN A 62 5.74 -9.45 -21.73
CA ASN A 62 4.83 -10.08 -20.78
C ASN A 62 5.51 -10.32 -19.42
N HIS A 63 6.76 -10.79 -19.42
CA HIS A 63 7.52 -10.99 -18.18
C HIS A 63 7.84 -9.67 -17.47
N ILE A 64 8.12 -8.60 -18.22
CA ILE A 64 8.32 -7.26 -17.67
C ILE A 64 7.03 -6.77 -17.01
N ILE A 65 5.86 -6.96 -17.64
CA ILE A 65 4.56 -6.59 -17.06
C ILE A 65 4.28 -7.35 -15.76
N GLU A 66 4.52 -8.67 -15.72
CA GLU A 66 4.40 -9.47 -14.49
C GLU A 66 5.37 -8.99 -13.40
N SER A 67 6.60 -8.62 -13.77
CA SER A 67 7.56 -8.10 -12.80
C SER A 67 7.14 -6.73 -12.24
N ILE A 68 6.65 -5.82 -13.11
CA ILE A 68 6.19 -4.48 -12.72
C ILE A 68 5.01 -4.59 -11.77
N THR A 69 4.04 -5.45 -12.06
CA THR A 69 2.87 -5.66 -11.19
C THR A 69 3.28 -6.23 -9.83
N ALA A 70 4.24 -7.15 -9.78
CA ALA A 70 4.78 -7.66 -8.52
C ALA A 70 5.57 -6.59 -7.73
N TYR A 71 6.31 -5.71 -8.41
CA TYR A 71 7.01 -4.59 -7.78
C TYR A 71 6.03 -3.53 -7.26
N GLN A 72 4.96 -3.23 -8.00
CA GLN A 72 3.89 -2.33 -7.56
C GLN A 72 3.23 -2.84 -6.27
N GLN A 73 2.90 -4.13 -6.21
CA GLN A 73 2.34 -4.72 -4.98
C GLN A 73 3.27 -4.59 -3.77
N LYS A 74 4.59 -4.75 -3.98
CA LYS A 74 5.57 -4.54 -2.90
C LYS A 74 5.70 -3.08 -2.49
N LEU A 75 5.65 -2.16 -3.45
CA LEU A 75 5.68 -0.72 -3.17
C LEU A 75 4.42 -0.27 -2.43
N ASP A 76 3.25 -0.78 -2.80
CA ASP A 76 2.00 -0.53 -2.09
C ASP A 76 2.07 -1.04 -0.65
N GLN A 77 2.59 -2.26 -0.44
CA GLN A 77 2.80 -2.81 0.91
C GLN A 77 3.78 -1.95 1.73
N ILE A 78 4.86 -1.47 1.11
CA ILE A 78 5.85 -0.61 1.79
C ILE A 78 5.22 0.74 2.12
N ASN A 79 4.53 1.40 1.18
CA ASN A 79 3.87 2.68 1.40
C ASN A 79 2.79 2.59 2.49
N GLU A 80 1.98 1.54 2.47
CA GLU A 80 0.99 1.28 3.50
C GLU A 80 1.67 1.04 4.86
N SER A 81 2.77 0.27 4.91
CA SER A 81 3.53 0.07 6.15
C SER A 81 4.19 1.36 6.68
N VAL A 82 4.68 2.23 5.80
CA VAL A 82 5.28 3.52 6.16
C VAL A 82 4.23 4.46 6.73
N LEU A 83 3.02 4.43 6.19
CA LEU A 83 1.92 5.25 6.68
C LEU A 83 1.31 4.71 7.97
N ILE A 84 1.18 3.38 8.12
CA ILE A 84 0.88 2.75 9.41
C ILE A 84 1.92 3.15 10.45
N ASN A 85 3.21 3.12 10.11
CA ASN A 85 4.27 3.56 11.02
C ASN A 85 4.17 5.05 11.34
N ARG A 86 3.84 5.90 10.37
CA ARG A 86 3.67 7.35 10.58
C ARG A 86 2.45 7.67 11.44
N GLU A 87 1.34 6.98 11.20
CA GLU A 87 0.13 7.09 12.00
C GLU A 87 0.37 6.58 13.41
N LEU A 88 1.04 5.42 13.58
CA LEU A 88 1.48 4.92 14.88
C LEU A 88 2.40 5.93 15.58
N LEU A 89 3.32 6.60 14.88
CA LEU A 89 4.19 7.63 15.47
C LEU A 89 3.41 8.90 15.85
N GLU A 90 2.42 9.33 15.06
CA GLU A 90 1.55 10.46 15.41
C GLU A 90 0.58 10.11 16.54
N GLN A 91 0.08 8.88 16.58
CA GLN A 91 -0.68 8.32 17.69
C GLN A 91 0.21 8.20 18.93
N ILE A 92 1.43 7.67 18.87
CA ILE A 92 2.37 7.64 20.00
C ILE A 92 2.65 9.07 20.49
N ALA A 93 2.80 10.04 19.59
CA ALA A 93 2.99 11.43 19.96
C ALA A 93 1.74 12.09 20.58
N SER A 94 0.54 11.65 20.22
CA SER A 94 -0.73 12.11 20.82
C SER A 94 -1.07 11.38 22.12
N ILE A 95 -0.77 10.08 22.19
CA ILE A 95 -0.88 9.18 23.35
C ILE A 95 0.12 9.59 24.43
N ALA A 96 1.34 9.99 24.08
CA ALA A 96 2.29 10.58 25.02
C ALA A 96 1.75 11.85 25.71
N LYS A 97 0.72 12.49 25.15
CA LYS A 97 0.01 13.63 25.74
C LYS A 97 -1.33 13.27 26.40
N LEU A 98 -1.82 12.05 26.23
CA LEU A 98 -3.08 11.58 26.83
C LEU A 98 -2.85 11.13 28.29
N SER A 99 -3.87 11.24 29.15
CA SER A 99 -3.80 10.70 30.51
C SER A 99 -3.73 9.17 30.47
N ASP A 100 -3.13 8.55 31.47
CA ASP A 100 -2.92 7.09 31.49
C ASP A 100 -4.22 6.28 31.31
N ALA A 101 -5.36 6.81 31.77
CA ALA A 101 -6.67 6.17 31.56
C ALA A 101 -7.10 6.13 30.08
N ALA A 102 -6.82 7.18 29.30
CA ALA A 102 -7.13 7.21 27.88
C ALA A 102 -6.18 6.32 27.05
N LYS A 103 -4.93 6.16 27.51
CA LYS A 103 -3.98 5.20 26.91
C LYS A 103 -4.48 3.77 27.11
N THR A 104 -4.90 3.41 28.32
CA THR A 104 -5.42 2.07 28.62
C THR A 104 -6.65 1.72 27.78
N ILE A 105 -7.55 2.68 27.53
CA ILE A 105 -8.74 2.44 26.70
C ILE A 105 -8.37 2.28 25.22
N LEU A 106 -7.54 3.17 24.66
CA LEU A 106 -7.16 3.11 23.25
C LEU A 106 -6.31 1.87 22.93
N TYR A 107 -5.33 1.54 23.78
CA TYR A 107 -4.52 0.34 23.59
C TYR A 107 -5.35 -0.94 23.73
N ARG A 108 -6.36 -0.95 24.60
CA ARG A 108 -7.26 -2.10 24.74
C ARG A 108 -8.00 -2.42 23.44
N ASP A 109 -8.55 -1.42 22.75
CA ASP A 109 -9.29 -1.67 21.50
C ASP A 109 -8.37 -2.15 20.38
N ILE A 110 -7.16 -1.57 20.28
CA ILE A 110 -6.14 -2.00 19.32
C ILE A 110 -5.70 -3.44 19.62
N ASP A 111 -5.42 -3.76 20.88
CA ASP A 111 -5.02 -5.08 21.33
C ASP A 111 -6.10 -6.12 21.02
N ILE A 112 -7.38 -5.80 21.27
CA ILE A 112 -8.52 -6.68 20.94
C ILE A 112 -8.56 -7.00 19.45
N GLN A 113 -8.39 -6.00 18.58
CA GLN A 113 -8.42 -6.22 17.12
C GLN A 113 -7.23 -7.06 16.64
N GLN A 114 -6.04 -6.82 17.21
CA GLN A 114 -4.85 -7.61 16.88
C GLN A 114 -5.01 -9.06 17.31
N LEU A 115 -5.50 -9.30 18.54
CA LEU A 115 -5.76 -10.64 19.06
C LEU A 115 -6.80 -11.38 18.24
N ARG A 116 -7.92 -10.71 17.89
CA ARG A 116 -8.95 -11.28 17.01
C ARG A 116 -8.35 -11.66 15.66
N THR A 117 -7.55 -10.78 15.06
CA THR A 117 -6.91 -11.02 13.77
C THR A 117 -5.97 -12.21 13.82
N ALA A 118 -5.15 -12.34 14.87
CA ALA A 118 -4.19 -13.43 15.04
C ALA A 118 -4.89 -14.80 15.19
N VAL A 119 -5.97 -14.86 15.98
CA VAL A 119 -6.77 -16.07 16.15
C VAL A 119 -7.46 -16.46 14.84
N MET A 120 -8.07 -15.51 14.12
CA MET A 120 -8.68 -15.79 12.81
C MET A 120 -7.65 -16.27 11.79
N GLN A 121 -6.44 -15.69 11.78
CA GLN A 121 -5.34 -16.12 10.93
C GLN A 121 -5.01 -17.61 11.11
N LYS A 122 -4.92 -18.05 12.37
CA LYS A 122 -4.67 -19.47 12.70
C LYS A 122 -5.86 -20.37 12.36
N LEU A 123 -7.08 -19.89 12.61
CA LEU A 123 -8.30 -20.63 12.30
C LEU A 123 -8.40 -20.89 10.80
N HIS A 124 -8.24 -19.86 9.98
CA HIS A 124 -8.23 -19.97 8.53
C HIS A 124 -6.98 -20.70 7.99
N ALA A 125 -5.91 -20.82 8.80
CA ALA A 125 -4.77 -21.71 8.53
C ALA A 125 -5.04 -23.19 8.79
N GLN A 126 -6.25 -23.55 9.24
CA GLN A 126 -6.61 -24.90 9.68
C GLN A 126 -5.73 -25.41 10.83
N ASP A 127 -5.01 -24.52 11.52
CA ASP A 127 -4.31 -24.83 12.75
C ASP A 127 -5.29 -24.75 13.92
N ILE A 128 -6.22 -25.71 13.94
CA ILE A 128 -7.33 -25.74 14.89
C ILE A 128 -6.79 -25.85 16.33
N LYS A 129 -5.74 -26.66 16.53
CA LYS A 129 -5.12 -26.85 17.85
C LYS A 129 -4.52 -25.55 18.38
N ALA A 130 -3.75 -24.81 17.58
CA ALA A 130 -3.19 -23.54 18.04
C ALA A 130 -4.25 -22.45 18.19
N THR A 131 -5.31 -22.49 17.39
CA THR A 131 -6.45 -21.57 17.53
C THR A 131 -7.11 -21.73 18.91
N TYR A 132 -7.47 -22.96 19.31
CA TYR A 132 -8.09 -23.20 20.62
C TYR A 132 -7.13 -22.91 21.78
N ALA A 133 -5.83 -23.21 21.64
CA ALA A 133 -4.84 -22.85 22.66
C ALA A 133 -4.77 -21.34 22.89
N MET A 134 -4.76 -20.53 21.82
CA MET A 134 -4.81 -19.08 21.93
C MET A 134 -6.11 -18.58 22.56
N ILE A 135 -7.25 -19.14 22.18
CA ILE A 135 -8.56 -18.77 22.77
C ILE A 135 -8.58 -19.09 24.27
N GLU A 136 -8.02 -20.22 24.69
CA GLU A 136 -7.94 -20.61 26.10
C GLU A 136 -7.02 -19.66 26.88
N ASP A 137 -5.85 -19.34 26.33
CA ASP A 137 -4.93 -18.37 26.94
C ASP A 137 -5.55 -16.97 27.06
N LEU A 138 -6.38 -16.56 26.09
CA LEU A 138 -7.17 -15.33 26.17
C LEU A 138 -8.23 -15.40 27.25
N ALA A 139 -8.94 -16.52 27.38
CA ALA A 139 -10.00 -16.71 28.37
C ALA A 139 -9.50 -16.65 29.82
N ARG A 140 -8.20 -16.92 30.07
CA ARG A 140 -7.58 -16.81 31.40
C ARG A 140 -7.49 -15.36 31.89
N LYS A 141 -7.53 -14.38 30.99
CA LYS A 141 -7.51 -12.96 31.33
C LYS A 141 -8.93 -12.43 31.38
N ALA A 142 -9.35 -11.90 32.54
CA ALA A 142 -10.71 -11.40 32.75
C ALA A 142 -11.13 -10.34 31.71
N GLU A 143 -10.19 -9.51 31.27
CA GLU A 143 -10.39 -8.43 30.29
C GLU A 143 -10.75 -8.94 28.88
N TYR A 144 -10.37 -10.17 28.53
CA TYR A 144 -10.57 -10.77 27.20
C TYR A 144 -11.56 -11.94 27.21
N LYS A 145 -12.22 -12.20 28.33
CA LYS A 145 -13.13 -13.34 28.48
C LYS A 145 -14.26 -13.32 27.44
N THR A 146 -14.91 -12.18 27.24
CA THR A 146 -15.97 -12.01 26.24
C THR A 146 -15.45 -12.22 24.81
N LEU A 147 -14.26 -11.68 24.50
CA LEU A 147 -13.63 -11.89 23.20
C LEU A 147 -13.32 -13.38 22.96
N ALA A 148 -12.81 -14.07 23.99
CA ALA A 148 -12.50 -15.50 23.89
C ALA A 148 -13.77 -16.33 23.67
N GLU A 149 -14.88 -16.01 24.33
CA GLU A 149 -16.18 -16.66 24.11
C GLU A 149 -16.69 -16.45 22.67
N GLU A 150 -16.63 -15.22 22.15
CA GLU A 150 -16.96 -14.92 20.75
C GLU A 150 -16.09 -15.71 19.77
N LEU A 151 -14.78 -15.70 19.97
CA LEU A 151 -13.81 -16.40 19.12
C LEU A 151 -14.02 -17.91 19.17
N LYS A 152 -14.39 -18.45 20.33
CA LYS A 152 -14.70 -19.87 20.49
C LYS A 152 -15.92 -20.26 19.68
N MET A 153 -17.01 -19.49 19.75
CA MET A 153 -18.22 -19.75 18.94
C MET A 153 -17.91 -19.75 17.44
N ILE A 154 -17.08 -18.82 16.98
CA ILE A 154 -16.65 -18.76 15.57
C ILE A 154 -15.79 -19.97 15.21
N ALA A 155 -14.84 -20.36 16.07
CA ALA A 155 -13.98 -21.51 15.85
C ALA A 155 -14.75 -22.85 15.84
N ASP A 156 -15.74 -23.01 16.72
CA ASP A 156 -16.62 -24.19 16.75
C ASP A 156 -17.45 -24.25 15.46
N SER A 157 -18.07 -23.14 15.05
CA SER A 157 -18.81 -23.06 13.78
C SER A 157 -17.93 -23.36 12.56
N TYR A 158 -16.67 -22.92 12.54
CA TYR A 158 -15.73 -23.20 11.46
C TYR A 158 -15.27 -24.66 11.44
N ARG A 159 -15.10 -25.29 12.61
CA ARG A 159 -14.71 -26.70 12.73
C ARG A 159 -15.78 -27.63 12.16
N ASP A 160 -17.04 -27.35 12.50
CA ASP A 160 -18.18 -28.21 12.17
C ASP A 160 -18.75 -27.92 10.77
N ALA A 161 -18.24 -26.88 10.08
CA ALA A 161 -18.64 -26.47 8.74
C ALA A 161 -18.09 -27.36 7.61
N THR A 162 -18.89 -27.49 6.56
CA THR A 162 -18.47 -28.08 5.28
C THR A 162 -17.38 -27.24 4.61
N GLU A 163 -16.66 -27.82 3.65
CA GLU A 163 -15.63 -27.07 2.89
C GLU A 163 -16.20 -25.81 2.21
N GLN A 164 -17.39 -25.92 1.61
CA GLN A 164 -18.05 -24.79 0.96
C GLN A 164 -18.45 -23.70 1.96
N GLU A 165 -18.92 -24.08 3.16
CA GLU A 165 -19.21 -23.11 4.23
C GLU A 165 -17.94 -22.45 4.75
N ARG A 166 -16.82 -23.18 4.89
CA ARG A 166 -15.53 -22.60 5.27
C ARG A 166 -15.03 -21.60 4.24
N ILE A 167 -15.17 -21.91 2.95
CA ILE A 167 -14.88 -20.98 1.84
C ILE A 167 -15.74 -19.71 1.98
N ASN A 168 -17.04 -19.86 2.26
CA ASN A 168 -17.94 -18.72 2.44
C ASN A 168 -17.56 -17.86 3.67
N GLN A 169 -17.19 -18.49 4.79
CA GLN A 169 -16.78 -17.79 6.01
C GLN A 169 -15.48 -17.00 5.81
N ILE A 170 -14.49 -17.60 5.13
CA ILE A 170 -13.25 -16.89 4.76
C ILE A 170 -13.56 -15.70 3.84
N ALA A 171 -14.38 -15.92 2.82
CA ALA A 171 -14.76 -14.86 1.89
C ALA A 171 -15.49 -13.70 2.60
N ALA A 172 -16.45 -14.01 3.47
CA ALA A 172 -17.18 -12.99 4.25
C ALA A 172 -16.25 -12.20 5.18
N TYR A 173 -15.27 -12.87 5.81
CA TYR A 173 -14.26 -12.19 6.62
C TYR A 173 -13.40 -11.25 5.78
N ILE A 174 -12.93 -11.69 4.60
CA ILE A 174 -12.17 -10.85 3.68
C ILE A 174 -13.00 -9.64 3.24
N GLU A 175 -14.28 -9.83 2.92
CA GLU A 175 -15.17 -8.72 2.54
C GLU A 175 -15.31 -7.68 3.64
N LYS A 176 -15.41 -8.12 4.90
CA LYS A 176 -15.40 -7.22 6.05
C LYS A 176 -14.09 -6.41 6.14
N LEU A 177 -12.93 -7.03 5.89
CA LEU A 177 -11.64 -6.33 5.85
C LEU A 177 -11.61 -5.28 4.72
N LEU A 178 -12.17 -5.60 3.54
CA LEU A 178 -12.29 -4.67 2.42
C LEU A 178 -13.18 -3.47 2.77
N ASP A 179 -14.32 -3.69 3.43
CA ASP A 179 -15.22 -2.61 3.83
C ASP A 179 -14.61 -1.73 4.93
N GLN A 180 -13.78 -2.32 5.80
CA GLN A 180 -12.99 -1.61 6.81
C GLN A 180 -11.74 -0.93 6.24
N ARG A 181 -11.50 -1.02 4.91
CA ARG A 181 -10.35 -0.42 4.22
C ARG A 181 -9.00 -0.95 4.70
N GLN A 182 -8.96 -2.16 5.26
CA GLN A 182 -7.74 -2.83 5.69
C GLN A 182 -7.08 -3.54 4.50
N TRP A 183 -6.57 -2.77 3.54
CA TRP A 183 -6.18 -3.26 2.23
C TRP A 183 -5.03 -4.28 2.25
N THR A 184 -3.94 -3.99 2.99
CA THR A 184 -2.81 -4.92 3.10
C THR A 184 -3.21 -6.24 3.75
N THR A 185 -4.00 -6.15 4.83
CA THR A 185 -4.49 -7.33 5.54
C THR A 185 -5.39 -8.15 4.61
N ALA A 186 -6.37 -7.52 3.97
CA ALA A 186 -7.26 -8.18 3.01
C ALA A 186 -6.48 -8.84 1.86
N SER A 187 -5.50 -8.16 1.27
CA SER A 187 -4.66 -8.71 0.20
C SER A 187 -3.91 -9.96 0.65
N THR A 188 -3.30 -9.92 1.85
CA THR A 188 -2.59 -11.08 2.41
C THR A 188 -3.52 -12.27 2.64
N TYR A 189 -4.75 -12.02 3.14
CA TYR A 189 -5.75 -13.06 3.31
C TYR A 189 -6.24 -13.62 1.97
N ILE A 190 -6.43 -12.79 0.95
CA ILE A 190 -6.82 -13.20 -0.40
C ILE A 190 -5.77 -14.13 -1.01
N GLU A 191 -4.49 -13.76 -0.97
CA GLU A 191 -3.42 -14.60 -1.54
C GLU A 191 -3.30 -15.93 -0.79
N ASN A 192 -3.43 -15.93 0.53
CA ASN A 192 -3.47 -17.16 1.32
C ASN A 192 -4.71 -18.02 1.03
N PHE A 193 -5.85 -17.37 0.73
CA PHE A 193 -7.11 -18.03 0.40
C PHE A 193 -7.01 -18.71 -0.97
N ILE A 194 -6.52 -18.01 -1.98
CA ILE A 194 -6.25 -18.54 -3.33
C ILE A 194 -5.25 -19.70 -3.25
N LYS A 195 -4.18 -19.57 -2.46
CA LYS A 195 -3.18 -20.65 -2.31
C LYS A 195 -3.78 -21.94 -1.74
N LYS A 196 -4.75 -21.84 -0.84
CA LYS A 196 -5.40 -23.01 -0.21
C LYS A 196 -6.54 -23.58 -1.04
N PHE A 197 -7.25 -22.72 -1.76
CA PHE A 197 -8.39 -23.09 -2.60
C PHE A 197 -8.19 -22.55 -4.03
N PRO A 198 -7.22 -23.10 -4.78
CA PRO A 198 -6.87 -22.58 -6.11
C PRO A 198 -8.01 -22.67 -7.13
N ASP A 199 -8.90 -23.66 -6.98
CA ASP A 199 -10.03 -23.89 -7.89
C ASP A 199 -11.30 -23.12 -7.49
N SER A 200 -11.25 -22.34 -6.39
CA SER A 200 -12.39 -21.56 -5.93
C SER A 200 -12.55 -20.28 -6.75
N GLU A 201 -13.61 -20.23 -7.56
CA GLU A 201 -13.99 -19.02 -8.31
C GLU A 201 -14.16 -17.81 -7.37
N LYS A 202 -14.70 -18.03 -6.16
CA LYS A 202 -14.86 -16.97 -5.15
C LYS A 202 -13.52 -16.41 -4.68
N ALA A 203 -12.52 -17.25 -4.49
CA ALA A 203 -11.19 -16.79 -4.06
C ALA A 203 -10.54 -15.90 -5.13
N LEU A 204 -10.67 -16.27 -6.40
CA LEU A 204 -10.19 -15.48 -7.53
C LEU A 204 -10.97 -14.15 -7.68
N ALA A 205 -12.29 -14.19 -7.53
CA ALA A 205 -13.15 -13.00 -7.62
C ALA A 205 -12.82 -11.94 -6.55
N LEU A 206 -12.38 -12.36 -5.35
CA LEU A 206 -12.00 -11.42 -4.29
C LEU A 206 -10.78 -10.56 -4.64
N ARG A 207 -9.85 -11.06 -5.48
CA ARG A 207 -8.71 -10.28 -5.96
C ARG A 207 -9.16 -9.12 -6.84
N GLN A 208 -10.12 -9.38 -7.75
CA GLN A 208 -10.74 -8.33 -8.56
C GLN A 208 -11.53 -7.36 -7.68
N LYS A 209 -12.32 -7.87 -6.74
CA LYS A 209 -13.12 -7.04 -5.81
C LYS A 209 -12.26 -6.11 -4.96
N LEU A 210 -11.07 -6.53 -4.53
CA LEU A 210 -10.09 -5.67 -3.86
C LEU A 210 -9.67 -4.49 -4.75
N ALA A 211 -9.33 -4.76 -6.02
CA ALA A 211 -8.95 -3.72 -6.97
C ALA A 211 -10.12 -2.74 -7.21
N ASP A 212 -11.32 -3.27 -7.42
CA ASP A 212 -12.52 -2.46 -7.65
C ASP A 212 -12.85 -1.55 -6.44
N LYS A 213 -12.74 -2.09 -5.21
CA LYS A 213 -12.97 -1.32 -3.98
C LYS A 213 -11.92 -0.23 -3.76
N LYS A 214 -10.64 -0.51 -4.05
CA LYS A 214 -9.58 0.50 -4.02
C LYS A 214 -9.83 1.62 -5.03
N GLU A 215 -10.16 1.26 -6.26
CA GLU A 215 -10.48 2.21 -7.32
C GLU A 215 -11.72 3.05 -6.98
N GLN A 216 -12.77 2.44 -6.41
CA GLN A 216 -13.95 3.13 -5.92
C GLN A 216 -13.58 4.16 -4.84
N ARG A 217 -12.74 3.79 -3.86
CA ARG A 217 -12.30 4.73 -2.82
C ARG A 217 -11.46 5.87 -3.40
N LYS A 218 -10.56 5.58 -4.35
CA LYS A 218 -9.78 6.60 -5.07
C LYS A 218 -10.70 7.62 -5.74
N ARG A 219 -11.73 7.17 -6.46
CA ARG A 219 -12.70 8.06 -7.12
C ARG A 219 -13.47 8.92 -6.13
N GLN A 220 -13.88 8.35 -4.99
CA GLN A 220 -14.52 9.12 -3.93
C GLN A 220 -13.59 10.21 -3.38
N LEU A 221 -12.33 9.88 -3.11
CA LEU A 221 -11.34 10.82 -2.62
C LEU A 221 -11.03 11.94 -3.63
N LEU A 222 -10.96 11.62 -4.92
CA LEU A 222 -10.80 12.63 -5.97
C LEU A 222 -12.00 13.60 -6.00
N ALA A 223 -13.23 13.08 -5.89
CA ALA A 223 -14.42 13.92 -5.82
C ALA A 223 -14.46 14.78 -4.55
N GLU A 224 -14.09 14.21 -3.39
CA GLU A 224 -13.97 14.94 -2.12
C GLU A 224 -12.91 16.04 -2.20
N TRP A 225 -11.78 15.77 -2.87
CA TRP A 225 -10.70 16.73 -3.11
C TRP A 225 -11.18 17.89 -3.98
N ASP A 226 -11.78 17.59 -5.14
CA ASP A 226 -12.31 18.62 -6.04
C ASP A 226 -13.34 19.51 -5.35
N GLN A 227 -14.19 18.92 -4.51
CA GLN A 227 -15.17 19.66 -3.73
C GLN A 227 -14.52 20.54 -2.66
N ALA A 228 -13.51 20.05 -1.96
CA ALA A 228 -12.77 20.80 -0.95
C ALA A 228 -12.01 21.98 -1.56
N VAL A 229 -11.36 21.76 -2.71
CA VAL A 229 -10.66 22.81 -3.47
C VAL A 229 -11.63 23.89 -3.95
N LYS A 230 -12.78 23.49 -4.52
CA LYS A 230 -13.82 24.45 -4.95
C LYS A 230 -14.38 25.30 -3.80
N ARG A 231 -14.46 24.73 -2.60
CA ARG A 231 -14.89 25.43 -1.38
C ARG A 231 -13.77 26.25 -0.73
N GLN A 232 -12.55 26.20 -1.27
CA GLN A 232 -11.35 26.77 -0.67
C GLN A 232 -11.08 26.26 0.76
N ASP A 233 -11.63 25.09 1.10
CA ASP A 233 -11.41 24.45 2.39
C ASP A 233 -10.04 23.78 2.36
N THR A 234 -9.04 24.57 2.72
CA THR A 234 -7.64 24.21 2.58
C THR A 234 -7.25 23.08 3.54
N ASP A 235 -7.84 23.04 4.73
CA ASP A 235 -7.58 21.99 5.72
C ASP A 235 -8.17 20.65 5.30
N ARG A 236 -9.42 20.65 4.82
CA ARG A 236 -10.03 19.44 4.28
C ARG A 236 -9.30 18.96 3.04
N SER A 237 -8.92 19.87 2.14
CA SER A 237 -8.16 19.55 0.92
C SER A 237 -6.89 18.79 1.30
N ILE A 238 -6.05 19.36 2.17
CA ILE A 238 -4.78 18.71 2.59
C ILE A 238 -5.03 17.34 3.25
N ALA A 239 -6.08 17.20 4.06
CA ALA A 239 -6.43 15.93 4.68
C ALA A 239 -6.80 14.86 3.64
N VAL A 240 -7.63 15.21 2.65
CA VAL A 240 -8.02 14.31 1.56
C VAL A 240 -6.82 13.94 0.71
N LEU A 241 -5.95 14.90 0.38
CA LEU A 241 -4.75 14.65 -0.44
C LEU A 241 -3.80 13.64 0.22
N LYS A 242 -3.63 13.70 1.54
CA LYS A 242 -2.84 12.72 2.29
C LYS A 242 -3.41 11.31 2.20
N GLU A 243 -4.73 11.17 2.24
CA GLU A 243 -5.36 9.86 2.05
C GLU A 243 -5.26 9.42 0.58
N LEU A 244 -5.35 10.36 -0.36
CA LEU A 244 -5.30 10.07 -1.79
C LEU A 244 -3.92 9.59 -2.25
N ASP A 245 -2.83 10.08 -1.65
CA ASP A 245 -1.44 9.66 -1.92
C ASP A 245 -1.24 8.13 -1.85
N LEU A 246 -2.03 7.44 -1.03
CA LEU A 246 -2.05 5.97 -0.92
C LEU A 246 -2.54 5.23 -2.16
N TYR A 247 -3.29 5.91 -3.03
CA TYR A 247 -3.98 5.29 -4.17
C TYR A 247 -3.49 5.81 -5.51
N LEU A 248 -2.66 6.85 -5.52
CA LEU A 248 -2.19 7.48 -6.75
C LEU A 248 -0.97 6.76 -7.32
N SER A 249 -0.99 6.54 -8.62
CA SER A 249 0.24 6.26 -9.38
C SER A 249 1.11 7.52 -9.48
N PRO A 250 2.42 7.37 -9.73
CA PRO A 250 3.32 8.52 -9.91
C PRO A 250 2.85 9.52 -10.98
N SER A 251 2.24 9.04 -12.06
CA SER A 251 1.69 9.89 -13.13
C SER A 251 0.43 10.64 -12.69
N GLU A 252 -0.46 10.00 -11.92
CA GLU A 252 -1.66 10.67 -11.40
C GLU A 252 -1.28 11.71 -10.32
N GLY A 253 -0.28 11.42 -9.49
CA GLY A 253 0.28 12.36 -8.53
C GLY A 253 0.89 13.59 -9.20
N LEU A 254 1.58 13.42 -10.33
CA LEU A 254 2.11 14.52 -11.11
C LEU A 254 1.00 15.43 -11.66
N ALA A 255 -0.10 14.84 -12.13
CA ALA A 255 -1.25 15.59 -12.63
C ALA A 255 -1.92 16.45 -11.55
N LEU A 256 -1.88 16.02 -10.29
CA LEU A 256 -2.43 16.75 -9.14
C LEU A 256 -1.43 17.73 -8.50
N GLN A 257 -0.16 17.72 -8.92
CA GLN A 257 0.91 18.44 -8.24
C GLN A 257 0.67 19.96 -8.21
N GLU A 258 0.24 20.54 -9.32
CA GLU A 258 0.05 22.00 -9.43
C GLU A 258 -1.06 22.49 -8.51
N SER A 259 -2.24 21.86 -8.58
CA SER A 259 -3.40 22.20 -7.73
C SER A 259 -3.11 21.92 -6.25
N ALA A 260 -2.43 20.82 -5.94
CA ALA A 260 -1.98 20.53 -4.58
C ALA A 260 -1.01 21.60 -4.05
N SER A 261 -0.04 22.02 -4.87
CA SER A 261 0.94 23.05 -4.52
C SER A 261 0.27 24.38 -4.19
N GLU A 262 -0.76 24.76 -4.95
CA GLU A 262 -1.55 25.96 -4.67
C GLU A 262 -2.26 25.89 -3.31
N VAL A 263 -2.92 24.77 -3.01
CA VAL A 263 -3.57 24.54 -1.70
C VAL A 263 -2.55 24.64 -0.55
N PHE A 264 -1.36 24.05 -0.69
CA PHE A 264 -0.30 24.15 0.32
C PHE A 264 0.23 25.58 0.49
N LYS A 265 0.40 26.33 -0.61
CA LYS A 265 0.79 27.75 -0.56
C LYS A 265 -0.28 28.58 0.17
N ASN A 266 -1.55 28.36 -0.13
CA ASN A 266 -2.68 29.04 0.51
C ASN A 266 -2.75 28.73 2.02
N LYS A 267 -2.50 27.47 2.42
CA LYS A 267 -2.43 27.10 3.84
C LYS A 267 -1.29 27.82 4.54
N LEU A 268 -0.10 27.80 3.94
CA LEU A 268 1.08 28.45 4.51
C LEU A 268 0.87 29.96 4.63
N HIS A 269 0.27 30.60 3.62
CA HIS A 269 -0.08 32.01 3.67
C HIS A 269 -1.06 32.31 4.81
N THR A 270 -2.14 31.54 4.94
CA THR A 270 -3.14 31.69 6.01
C THR A 270 -2.51 31.55 7.40
N LEU A 271 -1.65 30.54 7.60
CA LEU A 271 -0.92 30.36 8.86
C LEU A 271 0.06 31.51 9.12
N GLY A 272 0.74 32.01 8.08
CA GLY A 272 1.64 33.15 8.17
C GLY A 272 0.93 34.43 8.61
N VAL A 273 -0.22 34.72 8.03
CA VAL A 273 -1.08 35.86 8.43
C VAL A 273 -1.52 35.72 9.88
N ARG A 274 -2.00 34.53 10.28
CA ARG A 274 -2.40 34.27 11.67
C ARG A 274 -1.24 34.44 12.64
N PHE A 275 -0.06 33.94 12.29
CA PHE A 275 1.14 34.11 13.10
C PHE A 275 1.53 35.58 13.26
N ALA A 276 1.54 36.34 12.17
CA ALA A 276 1.86 37.77 12.18
C ALA A 276 0.87 38.56 13.05
N LEU A 277 -0.43 38.27 12.94
CA LEU A 277 -1.48 38.88 13.75
C LEU A 277 -1.29 38.58 15.25
N CYS A 278 -1.04 37.32 15.62
CA CYS A 278 -0.78 36.95 17.01
C CYS A 278 0.45 37.67 17.58
N VAL A 279 1.50 37.85 16.77
CA VAL A 279 2.70 38.59 17.17
C VAL A 279 2.40 40.09 17.35
N SER A 280 1.65 40.72 16.44
CA SER A 280 1.27 42.13 16.56
C SER A 280 0.36 42.41 17.75
N GLU A 281 -0.55 41.46 18.05
CA GLU A 281 -1.47 41.53 19.20
C GLU A 281 -0.83 41.07 20.52
N LYS A 282 0.47 40.73 20.52
CA LYS A 282 1.20 40.19 21.69
C LYS A 282 0.57 38.92 22.29
N ARG A 283 -0.17 38.15 21.50
CA ARG A 283 -0.74 36.86 21.87
C ARG A 283 0.31 35.75 21.72
N TRP A 284 1.28 35.74 22.62
CA TRP A 284 2.47 34.89 22.50
C TRP A 284 2.18 33.39 22.52
N SER A 285 1.19 32.95 23.30
CA SER A 285 0.74 31.54 23.36
C SER A 285 0.20 31.04 22.01
N ASP A 286 -0.62 31.86 21.35
CA ASP A 286 -1.22 31.55 20.05
C ASP A 286 -0.18 31.62 18.92
N ALA A 287 0.74 32.59 19.02
CA ALA A 287 1.89 32.70 18.11
C ALA A 287 2.79 31.46 18.20
N LEU A 288 3.07 30.96 19.40
CA LEU A 288 3.84 29.71 19.59
C LEU A 288 3.12 28.49 19.03
N THR A 289 1.81 28.41 19.19
CA THR A 289 1.02 27.28 18.67
C THR A 289 1.00 27.30 17.14
N THR A 290 0.69 28.46 16.54
CA THR A 290 0.73 28.64 15.08
C THR A 290 2.14 28.45 14.51
N GLY A 291 3.18 28.93 15.20
CA GLY A 291 4.57 28.73 14.78
C GLY A 291 4.98 27.26 14.77
N ARG A 292 4.56 26.48 15.78
CA ARG A 292 4.78 25.02 15.80
C ARG A 292 4.04 24.31 14.68
N GLU A 293 2.81 24.73 14.37
CA GLU A 293 2.05 24.19 13.22
C GLU A 293 2.78 24.44 11.90
N ILE A 294 3.30 25.65 11.67
CA ILE A 294 4.07 25.98 10.46
C ILE A 294 5.34 25.13 10.37
N ILE A 295 6.09 25.00 11.47
CA ILE A 295 7.34 24.22 11.49
C ILE A 295 7.08 22.73 11.24
N LYS A 296 6.00 22.16 11.82
CA LYS A 296 5.64 20.76 11.64
C LYS A 296 5.08 20.50 10.23
N GLY A 297 4.22 21.38 9.73
CA GLY A 297 3.52 21.21 8.46
C GLY A 297 4.36 21.56 7.23
N PHE A 298 5.28 22.54 7.36
CA PHE A 298 6.05 23.10 6.24
C PHE A 298 7.54 23.23 6.59
N PRO A 299 8.21 22.13 6.98
CA PRO A 299 9.56 22.18 7.55
C PRO A 299 10.60 22.83 6.62
N ASN A 300 10.44 22.65 5.30
CA ASN A 300 11.34 23.15 4.27
C ASN A 300 11.00 24.57 3.77
N SER A 301 9.95 25.19 4.29
CA SER A 301 9.60 26.55 3.91
C SER A 301 10.56 27.58 4.54
N ARG A 302 10.85 28.66 3.83
CA ARG A 302 11.63 29.79 4.36
C ARG A 302 11.01 30.34 5.65
N MET A 303 9.69 30.47 5.67
CA MET A 303 8.92 30.92 6.84
C MET A 303 9.14 30.02 8.07
N SER A 304 9.14 28.69 7.89
CA SER A 304 9.48 27.74 8.97
C SER A 304 10.88 27.99 9.54
N GLY A 305 11.88 28.25 8.67
CA GLY A 305 13.24 28.57 9.09
C GLY A 305 13.31 29.86 9.93
N GLU A 306 12.63 30.92 9.49
CA GLU A 306 12.57 32.21 10.18
C GLU A 306 11.81 32.13 11.51
N ILE A 307 10.72 31.36 11.58
CA ILE A 307 9.97 31.17 12.83
C ILE A 307 10.78 30.32 13.82
N ARG A 308 11.44 29.27 13.34
CA ARG A 308 12.25 28.36 14.18
C ARG A 308 13.34 29.12 14.92
N SER A 309 14.02 30.06 14.28
CA SER A 309 15.06 30.89 14.93
C SER A 309 14.50 31.82 16.00
N LYS A 310 13.21 32.19 15.92
CA LYS A 310 12.53 33.08 16.87
C LYS A 310 11.74 32.35 17.96
N MET A 311 11.70 31.01 17.96
CA MET A 311 10.91 30.22 18.91
C MET A 311 11.36 30.32 20.36
N SER A 312 12.66 30.48 20.62
CA SER A 312 13.19 30.67 21.97
C SER A 312 12.65 31.97 22.59
N ILE A 313 12.70 33.06 21.82
CA ILE A 313 12.23 34.40 22.23
C ILE A 313 10.73 34.38 22.53
N LEU A 314 9.94 33.80 21.63
CA LEU A 314 8.48 33.72 21.81
C LEU A 314 8.10 32.86 23.03
N ARG A 315 8.90 31.85 23.37
CA ARG A 315 8.70 31.02 24.57
C ARG A 315 8.91 31.82 25.84
N GLU A 316 9.99 32.60 25.90
CA GLU A 316 10.26 33.49 27.03
C GLU A 316 9.16 34.55 27.20
N LEU A 317 8.68 35.13 26.08
CA LEU A 317 7.59 36.12 26.10
C LEU A 317 6.25 35.54 26.53
N SER A 318 5.98 34.26 26.28
CA SER A 318 4.74 33.60 26.71
C SER A 318 4.70 33.22 28.20
N GLN A 319 5.85 33.26 28.87
CA GLN A 319 5.97 32.95 30.30
C GLN A 319 5.90 34.20 31.19
N LYS A 320 5.90 35.39 30.59
CA LYS A 320 5.69 36.69 31.24
C LYS A 320 4.22 37.08 31.16
#